data_AF-A0A927T9Y7-F1
#
_entry.id   AF-A0A927T9Y7-F1
#
_cell.length_a   1.000
_cell.length_b   1.000
_cell.length_c   1.000
_cell.angle_alpha   90.00
_cell.angle_beta   90.00
_cell.angle_gamma   90.00
#
_symmetry.space_group_name_H-M   'P 1'
#
loop_
_entity.id
_entity.type
_entity.pdbx_description
1 polymer ?
#
loop_
_entity_poly.entity_id
_entity_poly.type
_entity_poly.pdbx_seq_one_letter_code
_entity_poly.pdbx_strand_id
1 'polypeptide(L)'
;MDMTNKLENMDLDREEIRRRRVFRVFALLSYFLAFFYIKRICLEAGWFQNWMNAMFVFVILFICFVEAFCHFTGLTYHKLKEDGCSVWEPVVYFLCLILQGIAVLLYGIHDDWTGWQFLMLHFTAIYYVLARTGSLASGKSGILFLIDCLQGFITIPWSNIGIRLVSIFKRASSSAESDEDDCDEYEYDEAKEVAKEQLMKKVATILVTLVLALGICGYALMELTFASHAFYEFTYRIQVAIEDFFETGIFDWIYENDEYILLSIPVGAWLFGLIAGGIKKNRGHLTLKKFEDATISLHLLPDYSAYIIIGSVCALYAFFFATELIFMGAFGLYATQAHEASVRAVDSFWALIRIVLLNFAVVGGSCIVSRKALWENRKTRIFATVLFGFATAFALLATWNLCGVYIAKFGLTPRRILSSWVVGNVLLWCILMLIRLYKRIPAARIGIITAAISYSIVVLGDF
;
A
#
# COMPACT_ATOMS: atom_id res chain seq x y z
N MET A 1 -4.72 -15.25 -45.42
CA MET A 1 -3.88 -15.52 -44.23
C MET A 1 -3.00 -14.32 -43.89
N ASP A 2 -2.53 -13.57 -44.90
CA ASP A 2 -1.67 -12.39 -44.72
C ASP A 2 -2.39 -11.13 -44.18
N MET A 3 -3.61 -10.86 -44.64
CA MET A 3 -4.36 -9.64 -44.25
C MET A 3 -4.88 -9.67 -42.80
N THR A 4 -5.18 -10.85 -42.26
CA THR A 4 -5.62 -11.03 -40.87
C THR A 4 -4.49 -10.85 -39.87
N ASN A 5 -3.29 -11.39 -40.15
CA ASN A 5 -2.11 -11.17 -39.32
C ASN A 5 -1.67 -9.70 -39.34
N LYS A 6 -1.78 -9.03 -40.49
CA LYS A 6 -1.44 -7.61 -40.61
C LYS A 6 -2.37 -6.71 -39.78
N LEU A 7 -3.67 -7.00 -39.77
CA LEU A 7 -4.65 -6.28 -38.93
C LEU A 7 -4.41 -6.53 -37.44
N GLU A 8 -4.11 -7.77 -37.04
CA GLU A 8 -3.82 -8.14 -35.65
C GLU A 8 -2.54 -7.44 -35.14
N ASN A 9 -1.47 -7.40 -35.95
CA ASN A 9 -0.24 -6.71 -35.62
C ASN A 9 -0.44 -5.18 -35.50
N MET A 10 -1.25 -4.58 -36.38
CA MET A 10 -1.58 -3.15 -36.30
C MET A 10 -2.37 -2.78 -35.04
N ASP A 11 -3.25 -3.67 -34.57
CA ASP A 11 -4.02 -3.46 -33.34
C ASP A 11 -3.15 -3.61 -32.08
N LEU A 12 -2.23 -4.59 -32.08
CA LEU A 12 -1.23 -4.77 -31.02
C LEU A 12 -0.30 -3.55 -30.88
N ASP A 13 0.22 -3.02 -31.99
CA ASP A 13 1.06 -1.83 -32.01
C ASP A 13 0.31 -0.60 -31.48
N ARG A 14 -0.96 -0.43 -31.89
CA ARG A 14 -1.81 0.67 -31.42
C ARG A 14 -2.04 0.58 -29.92
N GLU A 15 -2.30 -0.61 -29.40
CA GLU A 15 -2.50 -0.84 -27.98
C GLU A 15 -1.23 -0.60 -27.15
N GLU A 16 -0.07 -1.02 -27.67
CA GLU A 16 1.20 -0.77 -26.99
C GLU A 16 1.54 0.74 -26.96
N ILE A 17 1.35 1.45 -28.07
CA ILE A 17 1.53 2.90 -28.13
C ILE A 17 0.60 3.60 -27.13
N ARG A 18 -0.68 3.19 -27.06
CA ARG A 18 -1.64 3.72 -26.09
C ARG A 18 -1.15 3.47 -24.66
N ARG A 19 -0.76 2.24 -24.33
CA ARG A 19 -0.28 1.85 -23.00
C ARG A 19 0.95 2.65 -22.59
N ARG A 20 1.92 2.85 -23.50
CA ARG A 20 3.11 3.69 -23.24
C ARG A 20 2.74 5.14 -22.94
N ARG A 21 1.79 5.75 -23.68
CA ARG A 21 1.30 7.11 -23.39
C ARG A 21 0.66 7.21 -22.02
N VAL A 22 -0.19 6.25 -21.66
CA VAL A 22 -0.83 6.18 -20.33
C VAL A 22 0.24 6.15 -19.25
N PHE A 23 1.21 5.24 -19.33
CA PHE A 23 2.30 5.14 -18.34
C PHE A 23 3.11 6.44 -18.21
N ARG A 24 3.33 7.17 -19.30
CA ARG A 24 4.02 8.47 -19.27
C ARG A 24 3.22 9.53 -18.53
N VAL A 25 1.92 9.65 -18.83
CA VAL A 25 1.03 10.62 -18.16
C VAL A 25 0.97 10.34 -16.66
N PHE A 26 0.75 9.08 -16.27
CA PHE A 26 0.69 8.71 -14.85
C PHE A 26 2.03 8.85 -14.12
N ALA A 27 3.17 8.70 -14.81
CA ALA A 27 4.50 8.95 -14.23
C ALA A 27 4.77 10.43 -13.94
N LEU A 28 4.18 11.34 -14.72
CA LEU A 28 4.21 12.77 -14.46
C LEU A 28 3.21 13.15 -13.36
N LEU A 29 1.98 12.64 -13.42
CA LEU A 29 0.97 12.87 -12.39
C LEU A 29 1.38 12.37 -11.00
N SER A 30 2.15 11.28 -10.93
CA SER A 30 2.65 10.75 -9.65
C SER A 30 3.61 11.72 -8.95
N TYR A 31 4.27 12.63 -9.70
CA TYR A 31 5.08 13.70 -9.12
C TYR A 31 4.21 14.67 -8.32
N PHE A 32 3.15 15.19 -8.94
CA PHE A 32 2.25 16.15 -8.29
C PHE A 32 1.55 15.55 -7.07
N LEU A 33 1.16 14.28 -7.18
CA LEU A 33 0.59 13.54 -6.06
C LEU A 33 1.59 13.39 -4.89
N ALA A 34 2.85 13.06 -5.19
CA ALA A 34 3.91 12.96 -4.20
C ALA A 34 4.33 14.32 -3.61
N PHE A 35 4.34 15.37 -4.43
CA PHE A 35 4.62 16.74 -3.99
C PHE A 35 3.55 17.21 -3.02
N PHE A 36 2.27 17.02 -3.35
CA PHE A 36 1.17 17.31 -2.44
C PHE A 36 1.31 16.54 -1.13
N TYR A 37 1.64 15.25 -1.21
CA TYR A 37 1.85 14.41 -0.02
C TYR A 37 3.00 14.91 0.86
N ILE A 38 4.19 15.12 0.29
CA ILE A 38 5.36 15.58 1.04
C ILE A 38 5.12 16.96 1.66
N LYS A 39 4.63 17.90 0.85
CA LYS A 39 4.40 19.27 1.29
C LYS A 39 3.30 19.31 2.35
N ARG A 40 2.08 18.88 2.03
CA ARG A 40 0.91 19.08 2.89
C ARG A 40 0.78 18.08 4.04
N ILE A 41 1.33 16.88 3.90
CA ILE A 41 1.21 15.82 4.90
C ILE A 41 2.52 15.62 5.65
N CYS A 42 3.68 15.53 5.00
CA CYS A 42 4.91 15.21 5.75
C CYS A 42 5.61 16.41 6.43
N LEU A 43 5.71 17.58 5.77
CA LEU A 43 6.68 18.61 6.17
C LEU A 43 6.09 20.01 6.46
N GLU A 44 5.26 20.60 5.58
CA GLU A 44 4.74 21.98 5.76
C GLU A 44 3.74 22.08 6.90
N ALA A 45 3.02 20.99 7.14
CA ALA A 45 2.27 20.85 8.35
C ALA A 45 3.19 20.32 9.45
N GLY A 46 3.82 21.24 10.19
CA GLY A 46 4.25 20.93 11.54
C GLY A 46 3.14 20.19 12.26
N TRP A 47 3.49 19.19 13.07
CA TRP A 47 2.67 18.06 13.58
C TRP A 47 1.18 18.29 13.93
N PHE A 48 0.66 19.52 14.00
CA PHE A 48 -0.68 19.83 14.53
C PHE A 48 -1.52 20.94 13.81
N GLN A 49 -1.11 21.53 12.68
CA GLN A 49 -1.95 22.57 12.04
C GLN A 49 -2.13 22.34 10.52
N ASN A 50 -3.39 22.10 10.08
CA ASN A 50 -3.88 21.89 8.70
C ASN A 50 -3.89 20.45 8.11
N TRP A 51 -3.59 19.40 8.89
CA TRP A 51 -3.58 18.00 8.38
C TRP A 51 -4.95 17.43 7.98
N MET A 52 -6.03 17.85 8.64
CA MET A 52 -7.35 17.21 8.54
C MET A 52 -7.86 17.19 7.10
N ASN A 53 -7.83 18.34 6.44
CA ASN A 53 -8.29 18.49 5.06
C ASN A 53 -7.30 17.87 4.07
N ALA A 54 -5.99 18.04 4.30
CA ALA A 54 -4.95 17.58 3.39
C ALA A 54 -4.92 16.06 3.25
N MET A 55 -5.04 15.31 4.36
CA MET A 55 -5.02 13.85 4.33
C MET A 55 -6.23 13.28 3.58
N PHE A 56 -7.43 13.80 3.83
CA PHE A 56 -8.63 13.36 3.11
C PHE A 56 -8.54 13.67 1.61
N VAL A 57 -8.10 14.88 1.25
CA VAL A 57 -7.88 15.27 -0.16
C VAL A 57 -6.86 14.33 -0.81
N PHE A 58 -5.76 14.02 -0.13
CA PHE A 58 -4.78 13.06 -0.65
C PHE A 58 -5.38 11.68 -0.85
N VAL A 59 -6.17 11.17 0.10
CA VAL A 59 -6.85 9.86 -0.03
C VAL A 59 -7.71 9.82 -1.29
N ILE A 60 -8.52 10.86 -1.53
CA ILE A 60 -9.35 10.96 -2.73
C ILE A 60 -8.48 11.01 -4.00
N LEU A 61 -7.47 11.88 -4.02
CA LEU A 61 -6.55 12.00 -5.16
C LEU A 61 -5.81 10.69 -5.45
N PHE A 62 -5.34 9.99 -4.42
CA PHE A 62 -4.64 8.72 -4.51
C PHE A 62 -5.54 7.62 -5.06
N ILE A 63 -6.77 7.50 -4.55
CA ILE A 63 -7.77 6.56 -5.04
C ILE A 63 -8.10 6.84 -6.51
N CYS A 64 -8.39 8.10 -6.86
CA CYS A 64 -8.66 8.50 -8.24
C CYS A 64 -7.47 8.18 -9.15
N PHE A 65 -6.25 8.42 -8.68
CA PHE A 65 -5.02 8.10 -9.40
C PHE A 65 -4.90 6.59 -9.67
N VAL A 66 -5.11 5.74 -8.64
CA VAL A 66 -5.04 4.28 -8.76
C VAL A 66 -6.13 3.74 -9.70
N GLU A 67 -7.38 4.16 -9.52
CA GLU A 67 -8.49 3.70 -10.37
C GLU A 67 -8.33 4.15 -11.82
N ALA A 68 -7.96 5.42 -12.04
CA ALA A 68 -7.73 5.92 -13.39
C ALA A 68 -6.56 5.17 -14.05
N PHE A 69 -5.46 4.93 -13.33
CA PHE A 69 -4.31 4.22 -13.90
C PHE A 69 -4.69 2.78 -14.25
N CYS A 70 -5.42 2.08 -13.38
CA CYS A 70 -5.90 0.73 -13.67
C CYS A 70 -6.90 0.71 -14.83
N HIS A 71 -7.83 1.66 -14.89
CA HIS A 71 -8.83 1.75 -15.96
C HIS A 71 -8.16 2.00 -17.33
N PHE A 72 -7.29 3.00 -17.44
CA PHE A 72 -6.61 3.34 -18.70
C PHE A 72 -5.59 2.30 -19.16
N THR A 73 -5.15 1.41 -18.27
CA THR A 73 -4.29 0.27 -18.63
C THR A 73 -5.08 -1.02 -18.92
N GLY A 74 -6.41 -0.97 -18.91
CA GLY A 74 -7.29 -2.10 -19.21
C GLY A 74 -7.46 -3.10 -18.05
N LEU A 75 -7.02 -2.74 -16.85
CA LEU A 75 -7.18 -3.56 -15.65
C LEU A 75 -8.52 -3.25 -14.96
N THR A 76 -9.59 -3.80 -15.54
CA THR A 76 -10.95 -3.68 -15.00
C THR A 76 -11.23 -4.73 -13.93
N TYR A 77 -12.27 -4.52 -13.12
CA TYR A 77 -12.76 -5.52 -12.16
C TYR A 77 -13.19 -6.83 -12.83
N HIS A 78 -13.59 -6.79 -14.10
CA HIS A 78 -13.86 -7.99 -14.89
C HIS A 78 -12.59 -8.81 -15.12
N LYS A 79 -11.51 -8.15 -15.53
CA LYS A 79 -10.20 -8.79 -15.73
C LYS A 79 -9.64 -9.36 -14.43
N LEU A 80 -9.81 -8.68 -13.30
CA LEU A 80 -9.46 -9.23 -11.98
C LEU A 80 -10.19 -10.54 -11.69
N LYS A 81 -11.46 -10.64 -12.09
CA LYS A 81 -12.28 -11.84 -11.90
C LYS A 81 -11.78 -12.99 -12.79
N GLU A 82 -11.42 -12.70 -14.04
CA GLU A 82 -10.84 -13.67 -14.98
C GLU A 82 -9.50 -14.20 -14.45
N ASP A 83 -8.66 -13.32 -13.88
CA ASP A 83 -7.38 -13.69 -13.26
C ASP A 83 -7.53 -14.44 -11.92
N GLY A 84 -8.76 -14.78 -11.50
CA GLY A 84 -9.05 -15.51 -10.27
C GLY A 84 -8.82 -14.70 -8.97
N CYS A 85 -8.60 -13.39 -9.10
CA CYS A 85 -8.39 -12.48 -7.97
C CYS A 85 -9.71 -12.12 -7.27
N SER A 86 -9.63 -11.58 -6.06
CA SER A 86 -10.80 -11.07 -5.35
C SER A 86 -11.27 -9.74 -5.93
N VAL A 87 -12.52 -9.67 -6.40
CA VAL A 87 -13.16 -8.43 -6.88
C VAL A 87 -13.64 -7.54 -5.74
N TRP A 88 -14.05 -8.15 -4.62
CA TRP A 88 -14.66 -7.44 -3.49
C TRP A 88 -13.62 -6.88 -2.50
N GLU A 89 -12.43 -7.47 -2.41
CA GLU A 89 -11.38 -6.97 -1.51
C GLU A 89 -10.90 -5.54 -1.85
N PRO A 90 -10.64 -5.19 -3.12
CA PRO A 90 -10.33 -3.80 -3.47
C PRO A 90 -11.43 -2.84 -3.02
N VAL A 91 -12.70 -3.24 -3.14
CA VAL A 91 -13.86 -2.43 -2.71
C VAL A 91 -13.86 -2.26 -1.19
N VAL A 92 -13.60 -3.32 -0.44
CA VAL A 92 -13.50 -3.24 1.03
C VAL A 92 -12.37 -2.30 1.46
N TYR A 93 -11.15 -2.46 0.92
CA TYR A 93 -10.03 -1.60 1.30
C TYR A 93 -10.21 -0.16 0.81
N PHE A 94 -10.85 0.05 -0.34
CA PHE A 94 -11.29 1.37 -0.81
C PHE A 94 -12.22 2.02 0.22
N LEU A 95 -13.25 1.31 0.69
CA LEU A 95 -14.20 1.84 1.67
C LEU A 95 -13.51 2.12 3.01
N CYS A 96 -12.65 1.21 3.48
CA CYS A 96 -11.84 1.43 4.68
C CYS A 96 -10.96 2.68 4.56
N LEU A 97 -10.30 2.87 3.42
CA LEU A 97 -9.42 4.02 3.20
C LEU A 97 -10.20 5.34 3.19
N ILE A 98 -11.38 5.36 2.55
CA ILE A 98 -12.29 6.50 2.59
C ILE A 98 -12.78 6.77 4.02
N LEU A 99 -13.22 5.74 4.75
CA LEU A 99 -13.70 5.89 6.13
C LEU A 99 -12.60 6.43 7.05
N GLN A 100 -11.36 5.93 6.92
CA GLN A 100 -10.21 6.44 7.66
C GLN A 100 -9.89 7.89 7.27
N GLY A 101 -9.98 8.24 5.98
CA GLY A 101 -9.82 9.62 5.51
C GLY A 101 -10.89 10.55 6.08
N ILE A 102 -12.16 10.13 6.10
CA ILE A 102 -13.27 10.88 6.70
C ILE A 102 -13.05 11.05 8.20
N ALA A 103 -12.58 10.00 8.89
CA ALA A 103 -12.30 10.09 10.31
C ALA A 103 -11.21 11.14 10.61
N VAL A 104 -10.13 11.17 9.81
CA VAL A 104 -9.09 12.21 9.92
C VAL A 104 -9.64 13.60 9.56
N LEU A 105 -10.57 13.69 8.63
CA LEU A 105 -11.24 14.96 8.28
C LEU A 105 -12.11 15.48 9.42
N LEU A 106 -12.87 14.61 10.08
CA LEU A 106 -13.86 14.98 11.10
C LEU A 106 -13.20 15.24 12.47
N TYR A 107 -12.35 14.33 12.91
CA TYR A 107 -11.80 14.32 14.27
C TYR A 107 -10.30 14.60 14.32
N GLY A 108 -9.64 14.66 13.16
CA GLY A 108 -8.19 14.71 13.10
C GLY A 108 -7.57 13.34 13.39
N ILE A 109 -6.26 13.36 13.63
CA ILE A 109 -5.57 12.18 14.13
C ILE A 109 -5.62 12.23 15.64
N HIS A 110 -5.98 11.12 16.28
CA HIS A 110 -6.00 11.04 17.73
C HIS A 110 -4.57 11.13 18.26
N ASP A 111 -4.29 12.08 19.15
CA ASP A 111 -2.94 12.37 19.66
C ASP A 111 -2.24 11.15 20.26
N ASP A 112 -3.00 10.29 20.94
CA ASP A 112 -2.48 9.06 21.54
C ASP A 112 -2.12 7.99 20.49
N TRP A 113 -2.62 8.11 19.26
CA TRP A 113 -2.52 7.10 18.21
C TRP A 113 -1.69 7.58 17.02
N THR A 114 -1.13 8.79 17.04
CA THR A 114 -0.63 9.49 15.84
C THR A 114 0.22 8.61 14.92
N GLY A 115 1.27 7.99 15.47
CA GLY A 115 2.13 7.09 14.70
C GLY A 115 1.42 5.83 14.19
N TRP A 116 0.55 5.24 15.00
CA TRP A 116 -0.19 4.03 14.65
C TRP A 116 -1.28 4.29 13.60
N GLN A 117 -2.02 5.39 13.73
CA GLN A 117 -3.08 5.77 12.80
C GLN A 117 -2.50 6.11 11.43
N PHE A 118 -1.38 6.82 11.41
CA PHE A 118 -0.63 7.07 10.17
C PHE A 118 -0.16 5.76 9.53
N LEU A 119 0.45 4.86 10.29
CA LEU A 119 0.94 3.57 9.80
C LEU A 119 -0.19 2.69 9.25
N MET A 120 -1.32 2.61 9.95
CA MET A 120 -2.47 1.79 9.52
C MET A 120 -3.15 2.34 8.26
N LEU A 121 -3.19 3.67 8.10
CA LEU A 121 -3.68 4.31 6.88
C LEU A 121 -2.80 3.92 5.68
N HIS A 122 -1.48 3.94 5.86
CA HIS A 122 -0.54 3.48 4.83
C HIS A 122 -0.70 2.01 4.50
N PHE A 123 -0.84 1.15 5.50
CA PHE A 123 -1.09 -0.27 5.27
C PHE A 123 -2.38 -0.50 4.50
N THR A 124 -3.45 0.21 4.84
CA THR A 124 -4.74 0.14 4.14
C THR A 124 -4.61 0.60 2.68
N ALA A 125 -3.88 1.70 2.44
CA ALA A 125 -3.61 2.23 1.10
C ALA A 125 -2.81 1.25 0.24
N ILE A 126 -1.74 0.66 0.79
CA ILE A 126 -0.92 -0.34 0.09
C ILE A 126 -1.75 -1.60 -0.21
N TYR A 127 -2.52 -2.09 0.76
CA TYR A 127 -3.39 -3.25 0.57
C TYR A 127 -4.46 -3.00 -0.49
N TYR A 128 -5.04 -1.79 -0.51
CA TYR A 128 -5.95 -1.37 -1.55
C TYR A 128 -5.29 -1.48 -2.93
N VAL A 129 -4.07 -0.93 -3.11
CA VAL A 129 -3.36 -1.05 -4.40
C VAL A 129 -3.10 -2.50 -4.76
N LEU A 130 -2.54 -3.30 -3.84
CA LEU A 130 -2.25 -4.72 -4.09
C LEU A 130 -3.50 -5.52 -4.47
N ALA A 131 -4.61 -5.27 -3.80
CA ALA A 131 -5.89 -5.90 -4.13
C ALA A 131 -6.36 -5.43 -5.52
N ARG A 132 -6.31 -4.11 -5.78
CA ARG A 132 -6.81 -3.51 -7.01
C ARG A 132 -6.00 -3.86 -8.25
N THR A 133 -4.69 -4.08 -8.09
CA THR A 133 -3.78 -4.54 -9.15
C THR A 133 -3.68 -6.06 -9.24
N GLY A 134 -4.40 -6.81 -8.39
CA GLY A 134 -4.31 -8.28 -8.34
C GLY A 134 -2.92 -8.79 -7.94
N SER A 135 -2.12 -7.97 -7.25
CA SER A 135 -0.72 -8.25 -6.91
C SER A 135 -0.53 -8.95 -5.56
N LEU A 136 -1.62 -9.22 -4.82
CA LEU A 136 -1.59 -10.10 -3.65
C LEU A 136 -0.98 -11.47 -4.02
N ALA A 137 -0.12 -12.00 -3.16
CA ALA A 137 0.68 -13.19 -3.40
C ALA A 137 -0.18 -14.40 -3.81
N SER A 138 -1.31 -14.60 -3.13
CA SER A 138 -2.30 -15.64 -3.46
C SER A 138 -3.49 -15.12 -4.30
N GLY A 139 -3.42 -13.89 -4.82
CA GLY A 139 -4.51 -13.20 -5.52
C GLY A 139 -5.67 -12.75 -4.63
N LYS A 140 -5.59 -13.07 -3.34
CA LYS A 140 -6.56 -12.76 -2.27
C LYS A 140 -5.78 -12.61 -0.96
N SER A 141 -6.32 -11.82 -0.03
CA SER A 141 -5.77 -11.70 1.32
C SER A 141 -5.76 -13.09 1.97
N GLY A 142 -4.64 -13.47 2.58
CA GLY A 142 -4.44 -14.85 3.00
C GLY A 142 -3.37 -15.00 4.08
N ILE A 143 -2.90 -16.23 4.27
CA ILE A 143 -1.88 -16.52 5.29
C ILE A 143 -0.53 -15.84 5.00
N LEU A 144 -0.28 -15.50 3.73
CA LEU A 144 0.91 -14.80 3.27
C LEU A 144 0.82 -13.28 3.47
N PHE A 145 -0.06 -12.79 4.34
CA PHE A 145 -0.29 -11.36 4.53
C PHE A 145 0.98 -10.58 4.88
N LEU A 146 1.90 -11.16 5.66
CA LEU A 146 3.18 -10.52 5.95
C LEU A 146 4.05 -10.37 4.71
N ILE A 147 4.00 -11.34 3.80
CA ILE A 147 4.68 -11.27 2.50
C ILE A 147 3.98 -10.22 1.63
N ASP A 148 2.64 -10.16 1.63
CA ASP A 148 1.89 -9.12 0.93
C ASP A 148 2.28 -7.72 1.44
N CYS A 149 2.38 -7.52 2.75
CA CYS A 149 2.86 -6.27 3.37
C CYS A 149 4.27 -5.90 2.87
N LEU A 150 5.23 -6.83 2.97
CA LEU A 150 6.61 -6.61 2.54
C LEU A 150 6.69 -6.36 1.03
N GLN A 151 5.88 -7.07 0.26
CA GLN A 151 5.82 -6.94 -1.18
C GLN A 151 5.27 -5.58 -1.60
N GLY A 152 4.21 -5.09 -0.94
CA GLY A 152 3.64 -3.77 -1.18
C GLY A 152 4.52 -2.63 -0.67
N PHE A 153 5.24 -2.81 0.43
CA PHE A 153 6.06 -1.75 1.01
C PHE A 153 7.45 -1.65 0.35
N ILE A 154 8.06 -2.80 0.07
CA ILE A 154 9.46 -2.90 -0.36
C ILE A 154 9.55 -3.49 -1.77
N THR A 155 9.11 -4.74 -1.97
CA THR A 155 9.50 -5.49 -3.17
C THR A 155 8.98 -4.87 -4.46
N ILE A 156 7.67 -4.57 -4.57
CA ILE A 156 7.08 -4.01 -5.79
C ILE A 156 7.57 -2.58 -6.04
N PRO A 157 7.44 -1.61 -5.10
CA PRO A 157 7.80 -0.23 -5.39
C PRO A 157 9.26 -0.08 -5.80
N TRP A 158 10.18 -0.71 -5.06
CA TRP A 158 11.61 -0.52 -5.25
C TRP A 158 12.15 -1.27 -6.46
N SER A 159 11.64 -2.47 -6.76
CA SER A 159 12.02 -3.18 -8.00
C SER A 159 11.53 -2.46 -9.26
N ASN A 160 10.52 -1.61 -9.14
CA ASN A 160 9.89 -0.90 -10.25
C ASN A 160 10.16 0.62 -10.22
N ILE A 161 11.06 1.11 -9.36
CA ILE A 161 11.31 2.54 -9.20
C ILE A 161 11.83 3.19 -10.49
N GLY A 162 12.67 2.46 -11.24
CA GLY A 162 13.22 2.89 -12.52
C GLY A 162 12.18 2.98 -13.65
N ILE A 163 11.01 2.34 -13.49
CA ILE A 163 9.97 2.37 -14.55
C ILE A 163 9.44 3.78 -14.76
N ARG A 164 9.41 4.62 -13.71
CA ARG A 164 9.00 6.02 -13.83
C ARG A 164 9.95 6.82 -14.73
N LEU A 165 11.25 6.63 -14.57
CA LEU A 165 12.25 7.27 -15.43
C LEU A 165 12.14 6.75 -16.86
N VAL A 166 12.04 5.43 -17.04
CA VAL A 166 11.91 4.82 -18.37
C VAL A 166 10.63 5.27 -19.07
N SER A 167 9.49 5.40 -18.38
CA SER A 167 8.24 5.84 -19.01
C SER A 167 8.27 7.30 -19.47
N ILE A 168 9.02 8.16 -18.77
CA ILE A 168 9.21 9.57 -19.12
C ILE A 168 10.20 9.70 -20.29
N PHE A 169 11.36 9.03 -20.21
CA PHE A 169 12.48 9.25 -21.13
C PHE A 169 12.51 8.30 -22.34
N LYS A 170 11.80 7.15 -22.33
CA LYS A 170 11.77 6.25 -23.49
C LYS A 170 11.03 6.93 -24.64
N ARG A 171 11.81 7.38 -25.62
CA ARG A 171 11.36 8.03 -26.86
C ARG A 171 10.64 6.99 -27.71
N ALA A 172 9.59 7.42 -28.41
CA ALA A 172 8.88 6.55 -29.35
C ALA A 172 9.83 6.24 -30.51
N SER A 173 10.43 5.05 -30.53
CA SER A 173 10.85 4.48 -31.81
C SER A 173 9.55 4.22 -32.57
N SER A 174 9.40 4.88 -33.71
CA SER A 174 8.33 4.61 -34.65
C SER A 174 8.44 3.16 -35.10
N SER A 175 7.34 2.44 -34.93
CA SER A 175 6.99 1.17 -35.57
C SER A 175 7.34 1.19 -37.07
N ALA A 176 8.49 0.64 -37.41
CA ALA A 176 8.87 0.13 -38.73
C ALA A 176 10.09 -0.79 -38.55
N GLU A 177 10.02 -1.72 -37.60
CA GLU A 177 10.85 -2.92 -37.58
C GLU A 177 9.90 -4.07 -37.91
N SER A 178 9.53 -4.16 -39.19
CA SER A 178 9.00 -5.38 -39.75
C SER A 178 10.19 -6.21 -40.22
N ASP A 179 10.28 -7.42 -39.65
CA ASP A 179 11.00 -8.58 -40.15
C ASP A 179 12.54 -8.55 -39.97
N GLU A 180 12.98 -8.89 -38.74
CA GLU A 180 14.29 -9.52 -38.52
C GLU A 180 14.23 -10.96 -39.08
N ASP A 181 14.56 -11.10 -40.37
CA ASP A 181 15.26 -12.28 -40.90
C ASP A 181 16.48 -11.73 -41.67
N ASP A 182 17.67 -12.01 -41.14
CA ASP A 182 18.99 -11.92 -41.80
C ASP A 182 19.22 -10.75 -42.78
N CYS A 183 19.59 -9.56 -42.31
CA CYS A 183 20.33 -8.56 -43.11
C CYS A 183 21.19 -7.63 -42.22
N ASP A 184 22.50 -7.68 -42.45
CA ASP A 184 23.61 -6.77 -42.15
C ASP A 184 23.40 -5.57 -41.21
N GLU A 185 24.18 -5.57 -40.13
CA GLU A 185 24.37 -4.52 -39.09
C GLU A 185 24.73 -3.11 -39.64
N TYR A 186 24.97 -2.96 -40.94
CA TYR A 186 25.28 -1.70 -41.62
C TYR A 186 24.04 -0.89 -42.06
N GLU A 187 22.91 -1.52 -42.38
CA GLU A 187 21.72 -0.82 -42.91
C GLU A 187 20.87 -0.16 -41.80
N TYR A 188 20.98 -0.68 -40.57
CA TYR A 188 20.30 -0.18 -39.39
C TYR A 188 20.82 1.19 -38.91
N ASP A 189 22.12 1.44 -39.04
CA ASP A 189 22.73 2.72 -38.66
C ASP A 189 22.41 3.84 -39.67
N GLU A 190 22.26 3.47 -40.96
CA GLU A 190 21.93 4.41 -42.03
C GLU A 190 20.49 4.94 -41.91
N ALA A 191 19.51 4.07 -41.65
CA ALA A 191 18.10 4.47 -41.44
C ALA A 191 17.92 5.41 -40.23
N LYS A 192 18.72 5.21 -39.17
CA LYS A 192 18.72 6.01 -37.95
C LYS A 192 19.39 7.38 -38.16
N GLU A 193 20.48 7.43 -38.92
CA GLU A 193 21.13 8.66 -39.37
C GLU A 193 20.17 9.51 -40.22
N VAL A 194 19.45 8.91 -41.18
CA VAL A 194 18.47 9.62 -42.03
C VAL A 194 17.29 10.16 -41.20
N ALA A 195 16.74 9.39 -40.26
CA ALA A 195 15.65 9.84 -39.40
C ALA A 195 16.08 10.97 -38.45
N LYS A 196 17.31 10.90 -37.93
CA LYS A 196 17.92 11.95 -37.10
C LYS A 196 18.15 13.22 -37.92
N GLU A 197 18.63 13.10 -39.15
CA GLU A 197 18.82 14.24 -40.06
C GLU A 197 17.49 14.91 -40.41
N GLN A 198 16.44 14.14 -40.72
CA GLN A 198 15.09 14.66 -40.98
C GLN A 198 14.49 15.35 -39.74
N LEU A 199 14.71 14.81 -38.55
CA LEU A 199 14.28 15.43 -37.32
C LEU A 199 15.06 16.71 -37.03
N MET A 200 16.38 16.72 -37.24
CA MET A 200 17.22 17.90 -37.09
C MET A 200 16.80 18.99 -38.08
N LYS A 201 16.47 18.63 -39.32
CA LYS A 201 15.88 19.56 -40.31
C LYS A 201 14.54 20.11 -39.82
N LYS A 202 13.62 19.27 -39.32
CA LYS A 202 12.33 19.74 -38.77
C LYS A 202 12.50 20.66 -37.57
N VAL A 203 13.37 20.30 -36.63
CA VAL A 203 13.67 21.13 -35.45
C VAL A 203 14.31 22.44 -35.88
N ALA A 204 15.28 22.41 -36.79
CA ALA A 204 15.92 23.61 -37.32
C ALA A 204 14.91 24.51 -38.04
N THR A 205 14.03 23.96 -38.87
CA THR A 205 12.98 24.74 -39.53
C THR A 205 12.03 25.36 -38.51
N ILE A 206 11.59 24.62 -37.48
CA ILE A 206 10.76 25.17 -36.39
C ILE A 206 11.47 26.28 -35.63
N LEU A 207 12.77 26.12 -35.37
CA LEU A 207 13.56 27.10 -34.62
C LEU A 207 13.76 28.37 -35.44
N VAL A 208 14.07 28.25 -36.74
CA VAL A 208 14.18 29.36 -37.68
C VAL A 208 12.84 30.09 -37.82
N THR A 209 11.74 29.37 -37.99
CA THR A 209 10.41 30.00 -38.09
C THR A 209 10.00 30.68 -36.79
N LEU A 210 10.33 30.10 -35.63
CA LEU A 210 10.06 30.71 -34.33
C LEU A 210 10.86 32.01 -34.14
N VAL A 211 12.14 32.03 -34.49
CA VAL A 211 12.98 33.23 -34.41
C VAL A 211 12.45 34.32 -35.35
N LEU A 212 12.09 33.94 -36.59
CA LEU A 212 11.51 34.87 -37.55
C LEU A 212 10.18 35.44 -37.04
N ALA A 213 9.30 34.58 -36.50
CA ALA A 213 8.03 34.98 -35.92
C ALA A 213 8.21 35.90 -34.71
N LEU A 214 9.14 35.59 -33.80
CA LEU A 214 9.47 36.43 -32.65
C LEU A 214 9.99 37.80 -33.09
N GLY A 215 10.86 37.86 -34.11
CA GLY A 215 11.36 39.12 -34.66
C GLY A 215 10.25 39.98 -35.26
N ILE A 216 9.38 39.38 -36.10
CA ILE A 216 8.25 40.07 -36.72
C ILE A 216 7.25 40.54 -35.66
N CYS A 217 6.89 39.67 -34.71
CA CYS A 217 6.00 40.01 -33.60
C CYS A 217 6.60 41.09 -32.70
N GLY A 218 7.91 41.04 -32.43
CA GLY A 218 8.61 42.07 -31.65
C GLY A 218 8.57 43.43 -32.32
N TYR A 219 8.83 43.48 -33.63
CA TYR A 219 8.72 44.73 -34.40
C TYR A 219 7.27 45.26 -34.42
N ALA A 220 6.30 44.38 -34.67
CA ALA A 220 4.88 44.73 -34.64
C ALA A 220 4.43 45.23 -33.26
N LEU A 221 4.91 44.61 -32.18
CA LEU A 221 4.67 45.07 -30.81
C LEU A 221 5.20 46.49 -30.60
N MET A 222 6.41 46.80 -31.11
CA MET A 222 6.99 48.13 -31.02
C MET A 222 6.13 49.17 -31.75
N GLU A 223 5.72 48.91 -32.99
CA GLU A 223 4.84 49.81 -33.75
C GLU A 223 3.48 50.01 -33.06
N LEU A 224 2.89 48.94 -32.52
CA LEU A 224 1.61 49.00 -31.83
C LEU A 224 1.68 49.77 -30.50
N THR A 225 2.79 49.68 -29.76
CA THR A 225 2.99 50.47 -28.54
C THR A 225 3.22 51.95 -28.84
N PHE A 226 3.85 52.30 -29.96
CA PHE A 226 3.92 53.69 -30.42
C PHE A 226 2.58 54.24 -30.90
N ALA A 227 1.78 53.40 -31.57
CA ALA A 227 0.50 53.82 -32.13
C ALA A 227 -0.61 54.05 -31.09
N SER A 228 -0.52 53.42 -29.90
CA SER A 228 -1.57 53.50 -28.88
C SER A 228 -1.02 53.49 -27.46
N HIS A 229 -1.31 54.57 -26.71
CA HIS A 229 -0.96 54.68 -25.30
C HIS A 229 -1.63 53.60 -24.44
N ALA A 230 -2.88 53.21 -24.76
CA ALA A 230 -3.58 52.15 -24.01
C ALA A 230 -2.89 50.78 -24.22
N PHE A 231 -2.36 50.54 -25.42
CA PHE A 231 -1.63 49.30 -25.73
C PHE A 231 -0.26 49.29 -25.05
N TYR A 232 0.46 50.42 -25.05
CA TYR A 232 1.71 50.59 -24.30
C TYR A 232 1.56 50.25 -22.82
N GLU A 233 0.57 50.83 -22.14
CA GLU A 233 0.28 50.56 -20.72
C GLU A 233 -0.02 49.07 -20.45
N PHE A 234 -0.79 48.43 -21.33
CA PHE A 234 -1.10 47.01 -21.22
C PHE A 234 0.14 46.12 -21.38
N THR A 235 0.95 46.37 -22.41
CA THR A 235 2.19 45.60 -22.66
C THR A 235 3.21 45.83 -21.55
N TYR A 236 3.34 47.05 -21.03
CA TYR A 236 4.22 47.36 -19.91
C TYR A 236 3.81 46.60 -18.64
N ARG A 237 2.51 46.54 -18.32
CA ARG A 237 2.02 45.74 -17.17
C ARG A 237 2.30 44.25 -17.33
N ILE A 238 2.14 43.70 -18.54
CA ILE A 238 2.51 42.31 -18.83
C ILE A 238 4.00 42.10 -18.64
N GLN A 239 4.82 43.00 -19.17
CA GLN A 239 6.27 42.93 -19.04
C GLN A 239 6.69 42.93 -17.56
N VAL A 240 6.20 43.89 -16.77
CA VAL A 240 6.48 43.97 -15.33
C VAL A 240 6.01 42.71 -14.59
N ALA A 241 4.83 42.17 -14.94
CA ALA A 241 4.34 40.92 -14.33
C ALA A 241 5.19 39.69 -14.71
N ILE A 242 5.73 39.64 -15.93
CA ILE A 242 6.64 38.58 -16.37
C ILE A 242 8.00 38.73 -15.66
N GLU A 243 8.53 39.95 -15.58
CA GLU A 243 9.77 40.27 -14.88
C GLU A 243 9.66 39.90 -13.39
N ASP A 244 8.61 40.33 -12.70
CA ASP A 244 8.36 39.97 -11.30
C ASP A 244 8.18 38.45 -11.12
N PHE A 245 7.46 37.78 -12.02
CA PHE A 245 7.33 36.33 -11.98
C PHE A 245 8.67 35.59 -12.13
N PHE A 246 9.56 36.04 -13.01
CA PHE A 246 10.85 35.37 -13.25
C PHE A 246 11.97 35.82 -12.30
N GLU A 247 11.99 37.06 -11.83
CA GLU A 247 13.07 37.56 -10.96
C GLU A 247 12.85 37.16 -9.50
N THR A 248 11.63 37.26 -9.00
CA THR A 248 11.31 36.99 -7.58
C THR A 248 10.37 35.79 -7.47
N GLY A 249 9.24 35.80 -8.17
CA GLY A 249 8.16 34.84 -7.97
C GLY A 249 8.55 33.36 -8.11
N ILE A 250 9.16 32.97 -9.23
CA ILE A 250 9.45 31.57 -9.51
C ILE A 250 10.67 31.06 -8.75
N PHE A 251 11.72 31.87 -8.61
CA PHE A 251 12.93 31.45 -7.89
C PHE A 251 12.70 31.43 -6.38
N ASP A 252 11.98 32.41 -5.83
CA ASP A 252 11.60 32.40 -4.41
C ASP A 252 10.69 31.21 -4.12
N TRP A 253 9.70 30.93 -4.99
CA TRP A 253 8.87 29.74 -4.83
C TRP A 253 9.68 28.44 -4.91
N ILE A 254 10.62 28.31 -5.86
CA ILE A 254 11.48 27.12 -5.95
C ILE A 254 12.34 26.99 -4.70
N TYR A 255 12.93 28.10 -4.23
CA TYR A 255 13.79 28.13 -3.05
C TYR A 255 13.01 27.78 -1.77
N GLU A 256 11.79 28.29 -1.61
CA GLU A 256 10.90 27.96 -0.48
C GLU A 256 10.39 26.50 -0.52
N ASN A 257 10.45 25.83 -1.67
CA ASN A 257 9.90 24.48 -1.86
C ASN A 257 10.96 23.45 -2.28
N ASP A 258 12.25 23.78 -2.20
CA ASP A 258 13.35 22.98 -2.73
C ASP A 258 13.42 21.59 -2.09
N GLU A 259 13.22 21.51 -0.77
CA GLU A 259 13.15 20.29 0.02
C GLU A 259 11.96 19.40 -0.39
N TYR A 260 10.79 19.99 -0.69
CA TYR A 260 9.60 19.28 -1.13
C TYR A 260 9.77 18.76 -2.54
N ILE A 261 10.34 19.57 -3.43
CA ILE A 261 10.65 19.22 -4.81
C ILE A 261 11.59 18.01 -4.82
N LEU A 262 12.69 18.08 -4.07
CA LEU A 262 13.68 17.00 -4.03
C LEU A 262 13.09 15.69 -3.49
N LEU A 263 12.38 15.76 -2.35
CA LEU A 263 11.84 14.56 -1.68
C LEU A 263 10.63 13.95 -2.40
N SER A 264 9.89 14.76 -3.18
CA SER A 264 8.77 14.27 -4.00
C SER A 264 9.23 13.38 -5.18
N ILE A 265 10.50 13.47 -5.61
CA ILE A 265 11.04 12.61 -6.67
C ILE A 265 11.07 11.13 -6.23
N PRO A 266 11.76 10.73 -5.15
CA PRO A 266 11.77 9.34 -4.71
C PRO A 266 10.38 8.86 -4.27
N VAL A 267 9.58 9.70 -3.60
CA VAL A 267 8.21 9.33 -3.19
C VAL A 267 7.30 9.11 -4.40
N GLY A 268 7.35 9.98 -5.41
CA GLY A 268 6.57 9.83 -6.64
C GLY A 268 7.02 8.63 -7.48
N ALA A 269 8.30 8.27 -7.41
CA ALA A 269 8.83 7.04 -8.01
C ALA A 269 8.37 5.79 -7.26
N TRP A 270 8.31 5.84 -5.93
CA TRP A 270 7.78 4.76 -5.09
C TRP A 270 6.28 4.54 -5.35
N LEU A 271 5.46 5.60 -5.33
CA LEU A 271 4.02 5.52 -5.60
C LEU A 271 3.73 4.98 -7.00
N PHE A 272 4.45 5.49 -8.01
CA PHE A 272 4.33 5.00 -9.37
C PHE A 272 4.80 3.55 -9.49
N GLY A 273 5.94 3.19 -8.88
CA GLY A 273 6.50 1.85 -8.89
C GLY A 273 5.55 0.82 -8.27
N LEU A 274 4.87 1.17 -7.18
CA LEU A 274 3.86 0.32 -6.54
C LEU A 274 2.73 -0.05 -7.52
N ILE A 275 2.14 0.95 -8.16
CA ILE A 275 0.97 0.77 -9.03
C ILE A 275 1.38 0.20 -10.39
N ALA A 276 2.38 0.80 -11.04
CA ALA A 276 2.89 0.37 -12.34
C ALA A 276 3.51 -1.04 -12.28
N GLY A 277 4.24 -1.34 -11.20
CA GLY A 277 4.78 -2.67 -10.94
C GLY A 277 3.67 -3.70 -10.69
N GLY A 278 2.62 -3.31 -9.99
CA GLY A 278 1.42 -4.14 -9.81
C GLY A 278 0.70 -4.43 -11.13
N ILE A 279 0.56 -3.44 -12.02
CA ILE A 279 -0.07 -3.59 -13.35
C ILE A 279 0.80 -4.43 -14.30
N LYS A 280 2.13 -4.30 -14.25
CA LYS A 280 3.07 -5.01 -15.14
C LYS A 280 3.36 -6.45 -14.72
N LYS A 281 2.66 -6.97 -13.71
CA LYS A 281 2.89 -8.26 -13.06
C LYS A 281 3.45 -9.34 -14.01
N ASN A 282 4.71 -9.69 -13.79
CA ASN A 282 5.44 -10.71 -14.57
C ASN A 282 5.53 -12.07 -13.84
N ARG A 283 4.95 -12.18 -12.63
CA ARG A 283 5.04 -13.38 -11.78
C ARG A 283 3.65 -13.93 -11.49
N GLY A 284 3.46 -15.23 -11.77
CA GLY A 284 2.25 -15.97 -11.39
C GLY A 284 2.06 -16.02 -9.87
N HIS A 285 0.84 -16.32 -9.43
CA HIS A 285 0.50 -16.40 -8.01
C HIS A 285 1.39 -17.43 -7.28
N LEU A 286 1.81 -17.08 -6.06
CA LEU A 286 2.44 -18.05 -5.16
C LEU A 286 1.35 -18.99 -4.65
N THR A 287 1.29 -20.16 -5.27
CA THR A 287 0.48 -21.28 -4.77
C THR A 287 1.12 -21.81 -3.49
N LEU A 288 0.29 -22.19 -2.51
CA LEU A 288 0.75 -22.82 -1.27
C LEU A 288 1.71 -24.00 -1.53
N LYS A 289 1.49 -24.77 -2.59
CA LYS A 289 2.39 -25.85 -3.03
C LYS A 289 3.81 -25.38 -3.34
N LYS A 290 4.01 -24.27 -4.04
CA LYS A 290 5.35 -23.73 -4.33
C LYS A 290 6.07 -23.26 -3.06
N PHE A 291 5.30 -22.76 -2.09
CA PHE A 291 5.83 -22.39 -0.78
C PHE A 291 6.21 -23.65 0.02
N GLU A 292 5.35 -24.66 0.04
CA GLU A 292 5.64 -25.97 0.64
C GLU A 292 6.90 -26.60 0.00
N ASP A 293 7.00 -26.60 -1.33
CA ASP A 293 8.15 -27.13 -2.08
C ASP A 293 9.47 -26.43 -1.73
N ALA A 294 9.45 -25.10 -1.57
CA ALA A 294 10.61 -24.33 -1.12
C ALA A 294 11.02 -24.62 0.34
N THR A 295 10.07 -25.08 1.15
CA THR A 295 10.25 -25.34 2.59
C THR A 295 10.68 -26.78 2.87
N ILE A 296 10.63 -27.70 1.88
CA ILE A 296 11.00 -29.12 2.05
C ILE A 296 12.40 -29.30 2.64
N SER A 297 13.35 -28.44 2.27
CA SER A 297 14.74 -28.48 2.77
C SER A 297 14.85 -28.21 4.28
N LEU A 298 13.83 -27.60 4.90
CA LEU A 298 13.79 -27.24 6.32
C LEU A 298 13.13 -28.32 7.21
N HIS A 299 12.58 -29.39 6.62
CA HIS A 299 11.92 -30.50 7.34
C HIS A 299 12.92 -31.44 8.04
N LEU A 300 13.64 -30.93 9.04
CA LEU A 300 14.76 -31.60 9.71
C LEU A 300 14.36 -32.36 10.98
N LEU A 301 13.26 -31.99 11.66
CA LEU A 301 12.93 -32.55 12.99
C LEU A 301 11.96 -33.75 12.91
N PRO A 302 12.15 -34.78 13.76
CA PRO A 302 11.18 -35.85 13.94
C PRO A 302 9.83 -35.32 14.46
N ASP A 303 8.74 -35.96 14.07
CA ASP A 303 7.37 -35.57 14.45
C ASP A 303 7.16 -35.53 15.99
N TYR A 304 7.96 -36.28 16.75
CA TYR A 304 7.84 -36.33 18.21
C TYR A 304 8.24 -35.03 18.92
N SER A 305 9.16 -34.27 18.34
CA SER A 305 9.65 -33.01 18.92
C SER A 305 8.54 -31.97 19.01
N ALA A 306 7.65 -31.91 18.02
CA ALA A 306 6.50 -30.99 18.03
C ALA A 306 5.52 -31.30 19.17
N TYR A 307 5.27 -32.59 19.49
CA TYR A 307 4.40 -32.96 20.61
C TYR A 307 5.00 -32.58 21.96
N ILE A 308 6.31 -32.80 22.13
CA ILE A 308 6.99 -32.46 23.39
C ILE A 308 6.92 -30.95 23.62
N ILE A 309 7.21 -30.15 22.60
CA ILE A 309 7.18 -28.68 22.70
C ILE A 309 5.75 -28.19 22.97
N ILE A 310 4.79 -28.54 22.12
CA ILE A 310 3.40 -28.06 22.26
C ILE A 310 2.80 -28.58 23.58
N GLY A 311 3.03 -29.85 23.92
CA GLY A 311 2.56 -30.45 25.17
C GLY A 311 3.13 -29.78 26.41
N SER A 312 4.42 -29.44 26.42
CA SER A 312 5.05 -28.74 27.55
C SER A 312 4.48 -27.34 27.73
N VAL A 313 4.29 -26.60 26.63
CA VAL A 313 3.66 -25.27 26.67
C VAL A 313 2.22 -25.35 27.17
N CYS A 314 1.44 -26.32 26.70
CA CYS A 314 0.08 -26.57 27.19
C CYS A 314 0.05 -26.93 28.69
N ALA A 315 1.00 -27.72 29.18
CA ALA A 315 1.09 -28.07 30.60
C ALA A 315 1.37 -26.83 31.46
N LEU A 316 2.27 -25.95 31.02
CA LEU A 316 2.54 -24.68 31.70
C LEU A 316 1.30 -23.77 31.71
N TYR A 317 0.56 -23.69 30.60
CA TYR A 317 -0.69 -22.92 30.56
C TYR A 317 -1.76 -23.50 31.48
N ALA A 318 -1.91 -24.83 31.51
CA ALA A 318 -2.82 -25.50 32.44
C ALA A 318 -2.47 -25.18 33.90
N PHE A 319 -1.18 -25.25 34.24
CA PHE A 319 -0.69 -24.92 35.58
C PHE A 319 -0.99 -23.46 35.94
N PHE A 320 -0.69 -22.52 35.03
CA PHE A 320 -1.01 -21.10 35.20
C PHE A 320 -2.51 -20.86 35.45
N PHE A 321 -3.39 -21.43 34.62
CA PHE A 321 -4.83 -21.25 34.81
C PHE A 321 -5.34 -21.91 36.08
N ALA A 322 -4.76 -23.03 36.51
CA ALA A 322 -5.10 -23.65 37.79
C ALA A 322 -4.74 -22.72 38.96
N THR A 323 -3.56 -22.10 38.95
CA THR A 323 -3.16 -21.15 40.00
C THR A 323 -4.02 -19.89 39.99
N GLU A 324 -4.34 -19.36 38.81
CA GLU A 324 -5.22 -18.19 38.67
C GLU A 324 -6.65 -18.49 39.13
N LEU A 325 -7.22 -19.64 38.79
CA LEU A 325 -8.57 -20.02 39.24
C LEU A 325 -8.67 -20.12 40.76
N ILE A 326 -7.64 -20.68 41.41
CA ILE A 326 -7.55 -20.74 42.88
C ILE A 326 -7.45 -19.33 43.46
N PHE A 327 -6.57 -18.49 42.91
CA PHE A 327 -6.39 -17.11 43.38
C PHE A 327 -7.67 -16.28 43.23
N MET A 328 -8.33 -16.35 42.07
CA MET A 328 -9.60 -15.69 41.80
C MET A 328 -10.71 -16.16 42.76
N GLY A 329 -10.77 -17.47 43.05
CA GLY A 329 -11.73 -18.03 44.00
C GLY A 329 -11.50 -17.56 45.44
N ALA A 330 -10.26 -17.29 45.83
CA ALA A 330 -9.91 -16.85 47.18
C ALA A 330 -10.01 -15.32 47.38
N PHE A 331 -9.62 -14.51 46.39
CA PHE A 331 -9.46 -13.05 46.55
C PHE A 331 -10.39 -12.21 45.68
N GLY A 332 -11.05 -12.81 44.68
CA GLY A 332 -11.86 -12.09 43.69
C GLY A 332 -11.02 -11.24 42.72
N LEU A 333 -11.59 -10.91 41.55
CA LEU A 333 -10.94 -10.09 40.53
C LEU A 333 -11.30 -8.61 40.69
N TYR A 334 -10.95 -8.01 41.82
CA TYR A 334 -11.22 -6.60 42.07
C TYR A 334 -9.94 -5.79 42.00
N ALA A 335 -10.03 -4.62 41.37
CA ALA A 335 -9.10 -3.52 41.57
C ALA A 335 -9.88 -2.41 42.27
N THR A 336 -9.30 -1.89 43.35
CA THR A 336 -9.91 -0.81 44.15
C THR A 336 -9.43 0.56 43.68
N GLN A 337 -8.22 0.63 43.12
CA GLN A 337 -7.61 1.85 42.62
C GLN A 337 -7.36 1.80 41.10
N ALA A 338 -7.38 2.97 40.46
CA ALA A 338 -7.15 3.10 39.02
C ALA A 338 -5.76 2.59 38.60
N HIS A 339 -4.74 2.88 39.40
CA HIS A 339 -3.36 2.44 39.13
C HIS A 339 -3.26 0.91 39.10
N GLU A 340 -3.81 0.23 40.11
CA GLU A 340 -3.83 -1.23 40.21
C GLU A 340 -4.55 -1.87 39.01
N ALA A 341 -5.70 -1.32 38.63
CA ALA A 341 -6.45 -1.77 37.45
C ALA A 341 -5.64 -1.58 36.16
N SER A 342 -4.95 -0.43 36.02
CA SER A 342 -4.16 -0.13 34.84
C SER A 342 -2.96 -1.04 34.67
N VAL A 343 -2.20 -1.29 35.74
CA VAL A 343 -1.01 -2.16 35.71
C VAL A 343 -1.46 -3.58 35.36
N ARG A 344 -2.50 -4.08 36.05
CA ARG A 344 -3.06 -5.40 35.77
C ARG A 344 -3.52 -5.55 34.32
N ALA A 345 -4.24 -4.56 33.77
CA ALA A 345 -4.75 -4.61 32.40
C ALA A 345 -3.62 -4.56 31.36
N VAL A 346 -2.63 -3.68 31.54
CA VAL A 346 -1.49 -3.53 30.62
C VAL A 346 -0.59 -4.77 30.64
N ASP A 347 -0.30 -5.33 31.83
CA ASP A 347 0.51 -6.54 31.95
C ASP A 347 -0.19 -7.73 31.31
N SER A 348 -1.50 -7.88 31.57
CA SER A 348 -2.33 -8.92 30.94
C SER A 348 -2.37 -8.78 29.43
N PHE A 349 -2.46 -7.54 28.92
CA PHE A 349 -2.44 -7.24 27.50
C PHE A 349 -1.14 -7.69 26.83
N TRP A 350 0.01 -7.27 27.35
CA TRP A 350 1.30 -7.63 26.74
C TRP A 350 1.64 -9.10 26.93
N ALA A 351 1.25 -9.71 28.05
CA ALA A 351 1.37 -11.15 28.24
C ALA A 351 0.55 -11.91 27.19
N LEU A 352 -0.70 -11.52 26.93
CA LEU A 352 -1.52 -12.09 25.87
C LEU A 352 -0.82 -12.01 24.51
N ILE A 353 -0.34 -10.83 24.10
CA ILE A 353 0.32 -10.65 22.80
C ILE A 353 1.53 -11.59 22.68
N ARG A 354 2.40 -11.63 23.69
CA ARG A 354 3.58 -12.51 23.70
C ARG A 354 3.20 -13.99 23.63
N ILE A 355 2.19 -14.41 24.39
CA ILE A 355 1.71 -15.81 24.40
C ILE A 355 1.11 -16.20 23.05
N VAL A 356 0.28 -15.36 22.46
CA VAL A 356 -0.34 -15.64 21.16
C VAL A 356 0.72 -15.69 20.05
N LEU A 357 1.66 -14.73 20.04
CA LEU A 357 2.80 -14.75 19.11
C LEU A 357 3.65 -16.01 19.29
N LEU A 358 3.93 -16.42 20.53
CA LEU A 358 4.63 -17.67 20.82
C LEU A 358 3.85 -18.87 20.27
N ASN A 359 2.53 -18.95 20.47
CA ASN A 359 1.71 -20.04 19.97
C ASN A 359 1.71 -20.11 18.44
N PHE A 360 1.58 -18.96 17.76
CA PHE A 360 1.71 -18.89 16.30
C PHE A 360 3.11 -19.27 15.83
N ALA A 361 4.17 -18.86 16.54
CA ALA A 361 5.55 -19.20 16.21
C ALA A 361 5.82 -20.71 16.40
N VAL A 362 5.32 -21.31 17.49
CA VAL A 362 5.45 -22.76 17.75
C VAL A 362 4.72 -23.55 16.67
N VAL A 363 3.51 -23.15 16.29
CA VAL A 363 2.73 -23.82 15.24
C VAL A 363 3.38 -23.61 13.87
N GLY A 364 3.77 -22.38 13.53
CA GLY A 364 4.43 -22.05 12.26
C GLY A 364 5.78 -22.74 12.10
N GLY A 365 6.63 -22.70 13.14
CA GLY A 365 7.90 -23.42 13.17
C GLY A 365 7.70 -24.93 13.08
N SER A 366 6.71 -25.47 13.79
CA SER A 366 6.41 -26.91 13.69
C SER A 366 5.90 -27.30 12.30
N CYS A 367 5.21 -26.42 11.58
CA CYS A 367 4.80 -26.65 10.17
C CYS A 367 5.95 -26.52 9.16
N ILE A 368 6.94 -25.67 9.43
CA ILE A 368 8.13 -25.49 8.57
C ILE A 368 9.15 -26.62 8.76
N VAL A 369 9.18 -27.23 9.94
CA VAL A 369 10.24 -28.16 10.33
C VAL A 369 9.77 -29.62 10.44
N SER A 370 8.46 -29.88 10.60
CA SER A 370 7.89 -31.24 10.59
C SER A 370 7.54 -31.71 9.18
N ARG A 371 7.74 -33.00 8.91
CA ARG A 371 7.45 -33.62 7.60
C ARG A 371 5.96 -33.68 7.24
N LYS A 372 5.06 -33.50 8.21
CA LYS A 372 3.60 -33.52 7.99
C LYS A 372 2.95 -32.31 8.62
N ALA A 373 1.99 -31.72 7.92
CA ALA A 373 1.26 -30.59 8.44
C ALA A 373 0.47 -30.99 9.71
N LEU A 374 0.54 -30.15 10.75
CA LEU A 374 0.04 -30.46 12.10
C LEU A 374 -1.47 -30.79 12.16
N TRP A 375 -2.24 -30.46 11.12
CA TRP A 375 -3.68 -30.71 11.04
C TRP A 375 -4.05 -32.06 10.40
N GLU A 376 -3.09 -32.78 9.81
CA GLU A 376 -3.33 -34.10 9.20
C GLU A 376 -3.43 -35.21 10.26
N ASN A 377 -2.59 -35.12 11.30
CA ASN A 377 -2.56 -36.11 12.38
C ASN A 377 -3.56 -35.75 13.49
N ARG A 378 -4.43 -36.71 13.85
CA ARG A 378 -5.47 -36.52 14.90
C ARG A 378 -4.89 -36.04 16.23
N LYS A 379 -3.73 -36.57 16.65
CA LYS A 379 -3.09 -36.20 17.92
C LYS A 379 -2.57 -34.76 17.89
N THR A 380 -1.85 -34.38 16.85
CA THR A 380 -1.29 -33.03 16.69
C THR A 380 -2.39 -31.98 16.60
N ARG A 381 -3.49 -32.31 15.92
CA ARG A 381 -4.68 -31.46 15.90
C ARG A 381 -5.26 -31.24 17.29
N ILE A 382 -5.35 -32.27 18.14
CA ILE A 382 -5.82 -32.13 19.53
C ILE A 382 -4.88 -31.20 20.32
N PHE A 383 -3.57 -31.39 20.23
CA PHE A 383 -2.60 -30.52 20.90
C PHE A 383 -2.70 -29.06 20.43
N ALA A 384 -2.84 -28.83 19.13
CA ALA A 384 -3.06 -27.50 18.58
C ALA A 384 -4.39 -26.88 19.05
N THR A 385 -5.46 -27.68 19.14
CA THR A 385 -6.75 -27.24 19.69
C THR A 385 -6.61 -26.83 21.15
N VAL A 386 -5.91 -27.63 21.98
CA VAL A 386 -5.68 -27.29 23.39
C VAL A 386 -4.85 -26.01 23.51
N LEU A 387 -3.80 -25.87 22.71
CA LEU A 387 -2.94 -24.69 22.69
C LEU A 387 -3.72 -23.40 22.36
N PHE A 388 -4.52 -23.42 21.28
CA PHE A 388 -5.36 -22.29 20.92
C PHE A 388 -6.58 -22.12 21.84
N GLY A 389 -7.03 -23.18 22.52
CA GLY A 389 -8.00 -23.11 23.60
C GLY A 389 -7.47 -22.28 24.77
N PHE A 390 -6.23 -22.54 25.20
CA PHE A 390 -5.54 -21.71 26.19
C PHE A 390 -5.32 -20.29 25.69
N ALA A 391 -4.91 -20.09 24.43
CA ALA A 391 -4.78 -18.75 23.85
C ALA A 391 -6.10 -17.96 23.92
N THR A 392 -7.23 -18.63 23.66
CA THR A 392 -8.57 -18.06 23.78
C THR A 392 -8.89 -17.72 25.25
N ALA A 393 -8.55 -18.60 26.19
CA ALA A 393 -8.71 -18.33 27.62
C ALA A 393 -7.88 -17.11 28.09
N PHE A 394 -6.64 -16.98 27.61
CA PHE A 394 -5.81 -15.80 27.88
C PHE A 394 -6.43 -14.54 27.29
N ALA A 395 -6.98 -14.62 26.08
CA ALA A 395 -7.64 -13.49 25.44
C ALA A 395 -8.90 -13.06 26.20
N LEU A 396 -9.68 -14.01 26.72
CA LEU A 396 -10.82 -13.74 27.59
C LEU A 396 -10.40 -13.11 28.93
N LEU A 397 -9.32 -13.60 29.54
CA LEU A 397 -8.78 -13.04 30.79
C LEU A 397 -8.31 -11.59 30.59
N ALA A 398 -7.58 -11.32 29.50
CA ALA A 398 -7.17 -9.96 29.15
C ALA A 398 -8.36 -9.06 28.83
N THR A 399 -9.38 -9.58 28.13
CA THR A 399 -10.64 -8.87 27.87
C THR A 399 -11.35 -8.53 29.18
N TRP A 400 -11.39 -9.45 30.14
CA TRP A 400 -11.98 -9.21 31.44
C TRP A 400 -11.23 -8.12 32.22
N ASN A 401 -9.90 -8.21 32.30
CA ASN A 401 -9.08 -7.23 33.01
C ASN A 401 -9.18 -5.83 32.37
N LEU A 402 -9.20 -5.76 31.04
CA LEU A 402 -9.29 -4.49 30.31
C LEU A 402 -10.72 -3.93 30.28
N CYS A 403 -11.68 -4.67 29.74
CA CYS A 403 -13.05 -4.18 29.55
C CYS A 403 -13.88 -4.24 30.83
N GLY A 404 -13.78 -5.36 31.57
CA GLY A 404 -14.60 -5.60 32.76
C GLY A 404 -14.10 -4.86 34.00
N VAL A 405 -12.79 -4.88 34.28
CA VAL A 405 -12.23 -4.26 35.49
C VAL A 405 -11.81 -2.82 35.24
N TYR A 406 -11.09 -2.55 34.14
CA TYR A 406 -10.49 -1.24 33.92
C TYR A 406 -11.43 -0.24 33.25
N ILE A 407 -12.01 -0.56 32.08
CA ILE A 407 -12.92 0.34 31.35
C ILE A 407 -14.23 0.53 32.12
N ALA A 408 -14.89 -0.55 32.55
CA ALA A 408 -16.20 -0.43 33.20
C ALA A 408 -16.17 0.40 34.50
N LYS A 409 -15.04 0.43 35.22
CA LYS A 409 -14.90 1.21 36.46
C LYS A 409 -14.33 2.61 36.25
N PHE A 410 -13.40 2.78 35.32
CA PHE A 410 -12.62 4.02 35.19
C PHE A 410 -12.86 4.77 33.87
N GLY A 411 -13.82 4.32 33.06
CA GLY A 411 -14.25 4.98 31.83
C GLY A 411 -13.46 4.60 30.58
N LEU A 412 -13.85 5.21 29.45
CA LEU A 412 -13.18 5.07 28.17
C LEU A 412 -12.04 6.08 28.05
N THR A 413 -10.94 5.66 27.42
CA THR A 413 -9.86 6.54 26.98
C THR A 413 -9.37 6.05 25.61
N PRO A 414 -8.73 6.91 24.79
CA PRO A 414 -8.22 6.52 23.47
C PRO A 414 -7.38 5.24 23.54
N ARG A 415 -6.41 5.16 24.46
CA ARG A 415 -5.54 3.97 24.60
C ARG A 415 -6.31 2.71 25.01
N ARG A 416 -7.35 2.83 25.83
CA ARG A 416 -8.19 1.70 26.25
C ARG A 416 -9.02 1.18 25.06
N ILE A 417 -9.57 2.07 24.23
CA ILE A 417 -10.32 1.71 23.02
C ILE A 417 -9.42 0.97 22.03
N LEU A 418 -8.22 1.49 21.76
CA LEU A 418 -7.26 0.82 20.87
C LEU A 418 -6.86 -0.55 21.40
N SER A 419 -6.54 -0.63 22.69
CA SER A 419 -6.20 -1.89 23.34
C SER A 419 -7.36 -2.89 23.25
N SER A 420 -8.60 -2.45 23.48
CA SER A 420 -9.79 -3.31 23.35
C SER A 420 -9.99 -3.79 21.92
N TRP A 421 -9.74 -2.95 20.91
CA TRP A 421 -9.76 -3.36 19.50
C TRP A 421 -8.70 -4.42 19.22
N VAL A 422 -7.47 -4.26 19.71
CA VAL A 422 -6.40 -5.27 19.54
C VAL A 422 -6.77 -6.59 20.22
N VAL A 423 -7.21 -6.56 21.49
CA VAL A 423 -7.60 -7.78 22.21
C VAL A 423 -8.77 -8.47 21.53
N GLY A 424 -9.78 -7.72 21.08
CA GLY A 424 -10.92 -8.24 20.35
C GLY A 424 -10.51 -8.93 19.05
N ASN A 425 -9.57 -8.34 18.30
CA ASN A 425 -9.01 -8.98 17.10
C ASN A 425 -8.23 -10.25 17.48
N VAL A 426 -7.36 -10.22 18.48
CA VAL A 426 -6.62 -11.40 18.92
C VAL A 426 -7.57 -12.54 19.30
N LEU A 427 -8.63 -12.24 20.04
CA LEU A 427 -9.68 -13.22 20.40
C LEU A 427 -10.35 -13.81 19.15
N LEU A 428 -10.73 -12.96 18.19
CA LEU A 428 -11.27 -13.40 16.91
C LEU A 428 -10.30 -14.32 16.16
N TRP A 429 -9.02 -13.98 16.10
CA TRP A 429 -8.00 -14.80 15.45
C TRP A 429 -7.83 -16.16 16.14
N CYS A 430 -7.86 -16.22 17.47
CA CYS A 430 -7.84 -17.49 18.21
C CYS A 430 -9.06 -18.36 17.86
N ILE A 431 -10.27 -17.79 17.83
CA ILE A 431 -11.50 -18.50 17.47
C ILE A 431 -11.46 -18.99 16.01
N LEU A 432 -11.05 -18.12 15.08
CA LEU A 432 -10.93 -18.47 13.66
C LEU A 432 -9.91 -19.59 13.44
N MET A 433 -8.81 -19.60 14.21
CA MET A 433 -7.83 -20.70 14.18
C MET A 433 -8.42 -22.00 14.72
N LEU A 434 -9.16 -21.97 15.83
CA LEU A 434 -9.87 -23.15 16.34
C LEU A 434 -10.84 -23.71 15.29
N ILE A 435 -11.65 -22.86 14.66
CA ILE A 435 -12.56 -23.30 13.59
C ILE A 435 -11.78 -23.88 12.43
N ARG A 436 -10.67 -23.24 12.03
CA ARG A 436 -9.82 -23.69 10.91
C ARG A 436 -9.22 -25.08 11.13
N LEU A 437 -8.94 -25.47 12.37
CA LEU A 437 -8.41 -26.80 12.68
C LEU A 437 -9.41 -27.92 12.33
N TYR A 438 -10.72 -27.63 12.35
CA TYR A 438 -11.77 -28.62 12.08
C TYR A 438 -12.49 -28.40 10.75
N LYS A 439 -12.55 -27.16 10.26
CA LYS A 439 -13.21 -26.80 8.99
C LYS A 439 -12.22 -26.03 8.12
N ARG A 440 -12.14 -26.39 6.82
CA ARG A 440 -11.33 -25.65 5.85
C ARG A 440 -11.99 -24.30 5.55
N ILE A 441 -11.67 -23.28 6.35
CA ILE A 441 -12.09 -21.90 6.15
C ILE A 441 -10.89 -21.00 5.83
N PRO A 442 -11.07 -19.92 5.06
CA PRO A 442 -10.03 -18.93 4.82
C PRO A 442 -9.86 -17.99 6.03
N ALA A 443 -9.48 -18.54 7.19
CA ALA A 443 -9.43 -17.82 8.47
C ALA A 443 -8.59 -16.53 8.41
N ALA A 444 -7.40 -16.58 7.81
CA ALA A 444 -6.53 -15.41 7.69
C ALA A 444 -7.20 -14.29 6.89
N ARG A 445 -7.88 -14.64 5.79
CA ARG A 445 -8.63 -13.68 4.96
C ARG A 445 -9.72 -12.99 5.76
N ILE A 446 -10.51 -13.76 6.50
CA ILE A 446 -11.60 -13.24 7.35
C ILE A 446 -11.02 -12.33 8.43
N GLY A 447 -9.95 -12.76 9.10
CA GLY A 447 -9.30 -12.01 10.17
C GLY A 447 -8.74 -10.67 9.70
N ILE A 448 -8.04 -10.63 8.56
CA ILE A 448 -7.46 -9.39 8.02
C ILE A 448 -8.55 -8.41 7.58
N ILE A 449 -9.57 -8.90 6.86
CA ILE A 449 -10.69 -8.05 6.41
C ILE A 449 -11.46 -7.49 7.62
N THR A 450 -11.72 -8.33 8.62
CA THR A 450 -12.42 -7.91 9.84
C THR A 450 -11.59 -6.89 10.62
N ALA A 451 -10.26 -7.09 10.70
CA ALA A 451 -9.36 -6.13 11.34
C ALA A 451 -9.39 -4.77 10.63
N ALA A 452 -9.31 -4.75 9.29
CA ALA A 452 -9.36 -3.50 8.52
C ALA A 452 -10.69 -2.76 8.67
N ILE A 453 -11.82 -3.48 8.59
CA ILE A 453 -13.16 -2.88 8.74
C ILE A 453 -13.36 -2.38 10.18
N SER A 454 -13.09 -3.23 11.18
CA SER A 454 -13.27 -2.85 12.58
C SER A 454 -12.36 -1.70 13.00
N TYR A 455 -11.12 -1.65 12.50
CA TYR A 455 -10.22 -0.52 12.72
C TYR A 455 -10.78 0.77 12.15
N SER A 456 -11.26 0.73 10.90
CA SER A 456 -11.83 1.91 10.24
C SER A 456 -13.08 2.43 10.96
N ILE A 457 -13.87 1.54 11.57
CA ILE A 457 -15.00 1.91 12.44
C ILE A 457 -14.52 2.52 13.76
N VAL A 458 -13.49 1.93 14.38
CA VAL A 458 -12.95 2.41 15.65
C VAL A 458 -12.38 3.82 15.51
N VAL A 459 -11.71 4.13 14.40
CA VAL A 459 -11.14 5.47 14.15
C VAL A 459 -12.23 6.54 13.91
N LEU A 460 -13.47 6.16 13.60
CA LEU A 460 -14.61 7.09 13.50
C LEU A 460 -15.22 7.47 14.85
N GLY A 461 -14.74 6.91 15.96
CA GLY A 461 -15.14 7.34 17.29
C GLY A 461 -14.55 8.71 17.63
N ASP A 462 -15.32 9.53 18.33
CA ASP A 462 -14.87 10.79 18.93
C ASP A 462 -14.46 10.49 20.39
N PHE A 463 -13.16 10.43 20.69
CA PHE A 463 -12.66 10.04 22.02
C PHE A 463 -11.34 10.69 22.44
#